data_AF-A0A951RYJ9-F1
#
_entry.id   AF-A0A951RYJ9-F1
#
_cell.length_a   1.000
_cell.length_b   1.000
_cell.length_c   1.000
_cell.angle_alpha   90.00
_cell.angle_beta   90.00
_cell.angle_gamma   90.00
#
_symmetry.space_group_name_H-M   'P 1'
#
loop_
_entity.id
_entity.type
_entity.pdbx_description
1 polymer ?
#
loop_
_entity_poly.entity_id
_entity_poly.type
_entity_poly.pdbx_seq_one_letter_code
_entity_poly.pdbx_strand_id
1 'polypeptide(L)'
;MSLFEKFLWKLLGERNFKNLRNKYYLFLEKHLPSSWRVVHSQMGEDLILLNLLQSVNTGFYVDVGAFHPIELSNTYLFYKRGWKGINIDATPGTMKMFNILRPDDINLEIGISDKESRMPFYLFEMRALNTFSEKGVEYAKRTFGLDPTKKVMVHFYPLSAILDKYLPDGKNIDFLSIDVEGADEVVLRSNNWEKYKPRVICIEYHGDFEEFQTSELFQFLKNLNYHFAAKTGPSHFFYLAD
;
A
#
# COMPACT_ATOMS: atom_id res chain seq x y z
N MET A 1 13.16 -3.25 -11.48
CA MET A 1 14.49 -2.60 -11.45
C MET A 1 14.58 -1.58 -12.56
N SER A 2 14.79 -0.32 -12.21
CA SER A 2 15.11 0.77 -13.14
C SER A 2 16.36 0.46 -13.98
N LEU A 3 16.55 1.20 -15.08
CA LEU A 3 17.73 1.03 -15.96
C LEU A 3 19.05 1.15 -15.17
N PHE A 4 19.08 2.05 -14.19
CA PHE A 4 20.23 2.30 -13.33
C PHE A 4 20.41 1.22 -12.25
N GLU A 5 19.33 0.68 -11.70
CA GLU A 5 19.43 -0.49 -10.79
C GLU A 5 19.94 -1.72 -11.52
N LYS A 6 19.52 -1.94 -12.78
CA LYS A 6 20.07 -3.00 -13.64
C LYS A 6 21.57 -2.81 -13.88
N PHE A 7 22.01 -1.56 -14.07
CA PHE A 7 23.42 -1.21 -14.19
C PHE A 7 24.19 -1.50 -12.88
N LEU A 8 23.73 -0.99 -11.73
CA LEU A 8 24.37 -1.22 -10.43
C LEU A 8 24.42 -2.70 -10.05
N TRP A 9 23.34 -3.45 -10.30
CA TRP A 9 23.30 -4.89 -10.04
C TRP A 9 24.33 -5.66 -10.90
N LYS A 10 24.42 -5.31 -12.19
CA LYS A 10 25.41 -5.88 -13.11
C LYS A 10 26.85 -5.55 -12.72
N LEU A 11 27.08 -4.40 -12.07
CA LEU A 11 28.40 -3.91 -11.69
C LEU A 11 28.87 -4.41 -10.31
N LEU A 12 27.94 -4.67 -9.39
CA LEU A 12 28.27 -4.95 -7.98
C LEU A 12 28.00 -6.38 -7.53
N GLY A 13 27.19 -7.13 -8.28
CA GLY A 13 26.67 -8.43 -7.85
C GLY A 13 25.62 -8.33 -6.74
N GLU A 14 24.87 -9.41 -6.52
CA GLU A 14 23.64 -9.40 -5.72
C GLU A 14 23.84 -8.99 -4.25
N ARG A 15 24.93 -9.47 -3.61
CA ARG A 15 25.21 -9.22 -2.19
C ARG A 15 25.54 -7.75 -1.90
N ASN A 16 26.33 -7.11 -2.76
CA ASN A 16 26.71 -5.71 -2.59
C ASN A 16 25.59 -4.76 -3.03
N PHE A 17 24.79 -5.16 -4.03
CA PHE A 17 23.64 -4.39 -4.49
C PHE A 17 22.59 -4.20 -3.39
N LYS A 18 22.24 -5.24 -2.61
CA LYS A 18 21.27 -5.11 -1.51
C LYS A 18 21.71 -4.10 -0.43
N ASN A 19 23.01 -4.08 -0.09
CA ASN A 19 23.58 -3.11 0.85
C ASN A 19 23.70 -1.69 0.27
N LEU A 20 23.98 -1.55 -1.03
CA LEU A 20 24.07 -0.25 -1.68
C LEU A 20 22.71 0.34 -2.02
N ARG A 21 21.69 -0.47 -2.30
CA ARG A 21 20.37 0.01 -2.71
C ARG A 21 19.74 0.93 -1.66
N ASN A 22 19.84 0.58 -0.38
CA ASN A 22 19.36 1.45 0.70
C ASN A 22 20.17 2.75 0.81
N LYS A 23 21.51 2.65 0.71
CA LYS A 23 22.40 3.82 0.69
C LYS A 23 22.15 4.70 -0.54
N TYR A 24 21.75 4.10 -1.64
CA TYR A 24 21.41 4.76 -2.89
C TYR A 24 20.10 5.53 -2.76
N TYR A 25 19.04 4.97 -2.17
CA TYR A 25 17.81 5.75 -1.91
C TYR A 25 18.06 6.92 -0.95
N LEU A 26 18.83 6.68 0.12
CA LEU A 26 19.26 7.76 1.03
C LEU A 26 20.08 8.83 0.29
N PHE A 27 20.96 8.42 -0.63
CA PHE A 27 21.72 9.33 -1.47
C PHE A 27 20.81 10.12 -2.43
N LEU A 28 19.87 9.45 -3.10
CA LEU A 28 18.92 10.11 -4.00
C LEU A 28 18.05 11.10 -3.25
N GLU A 29 17.51 10.74 -2.08
CA GLU A 29 16.74 11.68 -1.24
C GLU A 29 17.58 12.89 -0.85
N LYS A 30 18.83 12.68 -0.46
CA LYS A 30 19.70 13.75 0.05
C LYS A 30 20.22 14.66 -1.06
N HIS A 31 20.38 14.16 -2.28
CA HIS A 31 21.13 14.84 -3.33
C HIS A 31 20.34 15.15 -4.60
N LEU A 32 19.14 14.58 -4.81
CA LEU A 32 18.27 15.01 -5.89
C LEU A 32 17.43 16.22 -5.46
N PRO A 33 17.26 17.22 -6.34
CA PRO A 33 16.32 18.31 -6.08
C PRO A 33 14.93 17.76 -5.78
N SER A 34 14.22 18.37 -4.83
CA SER A 34 12.82 18.00 -4.52
C SER A 34 11.89 18.07 -5.75
N SER A 35 12.30 18.79 -6.81
CA SER A 35 11.63 18.88 -8.11
C SER A 35 11.79 17.66 -9.02
N TRP A 36 12.69 16.70 -8.72
CA TRP A 36 13.05 15.61 -9.64
C TRP A 36 12.21 14.32 -9.52
N ARG A 37 11.42 14.15 -8.46
CA ARG A 37 10.44 13.06 -8.35
C ARG A 37 9.13 13.58 -7.77
N VAL A 38 8.27 14.00 -8.68
CA VAL A 38 6.90 14.45 -8.38
C VAL A 38 5.99 13.24 -8.07
N VAL A 39 6.28 12.08 -8.67
CA VAL A 39 5.50 10.83 -8.55
C VAL A 39 6.37 9.73 -7.94
N HIS A 40 5.81 9.02 -6.97
CA HIS A 40 6.42 7.89 -6.26
C HIS A 40 5.60 6.61 -6.40
N SER A 41 4.30 6.75 -6.65
CA SER A 41 3.38 5.65 -6.86
C SER A 41 3.60 4.98 -8.23
N GLN A 42 2.95 3.83 -8.45
CA GLN A 42 3.20 3.00 -9.63
C GLN A 42 2.64 3.63 -10.92
N MET A 43 1.41 4.16 -10.87
CA MET A 43 0.66 4.67 -12.02
C MET A 43 0.07 6.08 -11.77
N GLY A 44 0.70 6.89 -10.91
CA GLY A 44 0.30 8.29 -10.66
C GLY A 44 -0.87 8.47 -9.67
N GLU A 45 -1.18 7.44 -8.89
CA GLU A 45 -2.09 7.41 -7.75
C GLU A 45 -1.87 8.60 -6.80
N ASP A 46 -0.61 8.93 -6.49
CA ASP A 46 -0.28 10.02 -5.58
C ASP A 46 -0.69 11.40 -6.12
N LEU A 47 -0.72 11.59 -7.45
CA LEU A 47 -1.21 12.81 -8.09
C LEU A 47 -2.74 12.88 -8.13
N ILE A 48 -3.40 11.75 -8.34
CA ILE A 48 -4.87 11.67 -8.24
C ILE A 48 -5.29 12.04 -6.82
N LEU A 49 -4.63 11.43 -5.83
CA LEU A 49 -4.87 11.73 -4.43
C LEU A 49 -4.60 13.20 -4.10
N LEU A 50 -3.54 13.77 -4.68
CA LEU A 50 -3.21 15.18 -4.48
C LEU A 50 -4.33 16.10 -4.97
N ASN A 51 -4.94 15.77 -6.11
CA ASN A 51 -6.09 16.52 -6.63
C ASN A 51 -7.34 16.34 -5.75
N LEU A 52 -7.62 15.11 -5.30
CA LEU A 52 -8.78 14.80 -4.45
C LEU A 52 -8.69 15.44 -3.05
N LEU A 53 -7.47 15.61 -2.53
CA LEU A 53 -7.21 16.16 -1.19
C LEU A 53 -6.53 17.54 -1.23
N GLN A 54 -6.73 18.31 -2.31
CA GLN A 54 -6.09 19.62 -2.50
C GLN A 54 -6.34 20.64 -1.38
N SER A 55 -7.44 20.50 -0.63
CA SER A 55 -7.79 21.36 0.51
C SER A 55 -7.13 20.93 1.82
N VAL A 56 -6.39 19.82 1.83
CA VAL A 56 -5.78 19.22 3.02
C VAL A 56 -4.28 19.48 3.03
N ASN A 57 -3.85 20.40 3.88
CA ASN A 57 -2.42 20.75 3.99
C ASN A 57 -1.62 19.63 4.66
N THR A 58 -2.10 19.12 5.80
CA THR A 58 -1.49 18.02 6.56
C THR A 58 -2.59 17.08 7.01
N GLY A 59 -2.50 15.83 6.59
CA GLY A 59 -3.51 14.81 6.87
C GLY A 59 -2.92 13.53 7.47
N PHE A 60 -3.78 12.53 7.60
CA PHE A 60 -3.40 11.21 8.09
C PHE A 60 -3.78 10.11 7.10
N TYR A 61 -2.84 9.23 6.76
CA TYR A 61 -3.11 8.09 5.88
C TYR A 61 -2.96 6.74 6.59
N VAL A 62 -3.62 5.73 6.03
CA VAL A 62 -3.43 4.33 6.36
C VAL A 62 -3.10 3.60 5.06
N ASP A 63 -1.96 2.92 5.02
CA ASP A 63 -1.42 2.26 3.83
C ASP A 63 -1.32 0.76 4.10
N VAL A 64 -2.28 -0.01 3.59
CA VAL A 64 -2.36 -1.47 3.78
C VAL A 64 -1.79 -2.16 2.54
N GLY A 65 -0.69 -2.87 2.72
CA GLY A 65 0.13 -3.38 1.61
C GLY A 65 1.21 -2.38 1.18
N ALA A 66 1.81 -1.68 2.15
CA ALA A 66 2.66 -0.53 1.87
C ALA A 66 3.94 -0.84 1.07
N PHE A 67 4.37 -2.11 0.99
CA PHE A 67 5.46 -2.67 0.18
C PHE A 67 6.86 -2.04 0.39
N HIS A 68 7.03 -0.76 0.06
CA HIS A 68 8.27 -0.01 0.16
C HIS A 68 8.01 1.44 0.59
N PRO A 69 8.84 2.03 1.47
CA PRO A 69 8.63 3.39 1.99
C PRO A 69 8.75 4.54 0.97
N ILE A 70 9.10 4.27 -0.29
CA ILE A 70 9.41 5.30 -1.31
C ILE A 70 8.97 4.75 -2.67
N GLU A 71 9.50 3.57 -2.98
CA GLU A 71 9.15 2.64 -4.07
C GLU A 71 7.65 2.43 -4.29
N LEU A 72 7.06 2.88 -5.40
CA LEU A 72 5.66 2.54 -5.73
C LEU A 72 4.67 2.96 -4.62
N SER A 73 5.04 3.94 -3.81
CA SER A 73 4.28 4.31 -2.62
C SER A 73 3.26 5.40 -2.94
N ASN A 74 1.99 5.09 -2.70
CA ASN A 74 0.89 6.06 -2.81
C ASN A 74 0.97 7.18 -1.76
N THR A 75 1.70 6.94 -0.66
CA THR A 75 1.68 7.80 0.54
C THR A 75 2.97 8.60 0.75
N TYR A 76 4.07 8.24 0.12
CA TYR A 76 5.36 8.89 0.37
C TYR A 76 5.43 10.36 -0.11
N LEU A 77 4.70 10.74 -1.17
CA LEU A 77 4.55 12.15 -1.55
C LEU A 77 3.95 12.99 -0.41
N PHE A 78 2.97 12.43 0.30
CA PHE A 78 2.27 13.08 1.41
C PHE A 78 3.12 13.09 2.67
N TYR A 79 3.83 12.01 2.96
CA TYR A 79 4.83 11.97 4.03
C TYR A 79 5.82 13.13 3.92
N LYS A 80 6.39 13.37 2.72
CA LYS A 80 7.29 14.51 2.47
C LYS A 80 6.65 15.87 2.66
N ARG A 81 5.31 15.95 2.62
CA ARG A 81 4.53 17.17 2.86
C ARG A 81 4.10 17.31 4.33
N GLY A 82 4.66 16.48 5.22
CA GLY A 82 4.39 16.54 6.67
C GLY A 82 3.16 15.75 7.10
N TRP A 83 2.58 14.93 6.22
CA TRP A 83 1.55 13.97 6.64
C TRP A 83 2.20 12.87 7.46
N LYS A 84 1.39 12.24 8.30
CA LYS A 84 1.76 11.06 9.07
C LYS A 84 0.78 9.95 8.78
N GLY A 85 1.15 8.71 9.06
CA GLY A 85 0.22 7.62 8.88
C GLY A 85 0.65 6.32 9.50
N ILE A 86 -0.15 5.30 9.19
CA ILE A 86 0.11 3.90 9.55
C ILE A 86 0.44 3.16 8.27
N ASN A 87 1.64 2.58 8.20
CA ASN A 87 2.05 1.70 7.10
C ASN A 87 1.98 0.26 7.59
N ILE A 88 1.32 -0.62 6.82
CA ILE A 88 1.08 -2.01 7.18
C ILE A 88 1.51 -2.91 6.03
N ASP A 89 2.35 -3.90 6.31
CA ASP A 89 2.79 -4.89 5.32
C ASP A 89 3.14 -6.21 6.01
N ALA A 90 2.65 -7.32 5.46
CA ALA A 90 2.85 -8.65 6.03
C ALA A 90 4.22 -9.25 5.70
N THR A 91 4.97 -8.68 4.75
CA THR A 91 6.24 -9.22 4.29
C THR A 91 7.33 -9.05 5.36
N PRO A 92 7.94 -10.16 5.83
CA PRO A 92 8.96 -10.08 6.86
C PRO A 92 10.16 -9.22 6.46
N GLY A 93 10.60 -8.35 7.38
CA GLY A 93 11.70 -7.41 7.21
C GLY A 93 11.35 -6.11 6.47
N THR A 94 10.15 -5.94 5.94
CA THR A 94 9.74 -4.70 5.24
C THR A 94 9.83 -3.48 6.16
N MET A 95 9.38 -3.60 7.42
CA MET A 95 9.28 -2.42 8.30
C MET A 95 10.63 -1.91 8.82
N LYS A 96 11.71 -2.68 8.67
CA LYS A 96 13.06 -2.20 9.00
C LYS A 96 13.43 -0.97 8.19
N MET A 97 13.04 -0.92 6.92
CA MET A 97 13.36 0.20 6.05
C MET A 97 12.42 1.39 6.26
N PHE A 98 11.14 1.12 6.52
CA PHE A 98 10.19 2.15 6.94
C PHE A 98 10.66 2.86 8.21
N ASN A 99 11.13 2.14 9.23
CA ASN A 99 11.63 2.75 10.47
C ASN A 99 12.86 3.65 10.28
N ILE A 100 13.60 3.50 9.17
CA ILE A 100 14.75 4.35 8.83
C ILE A 100 14.32 5.57 8.01
N LEU A 101 13.45 5.38 7.01
CA LEU A 101 13.10 6.39 6.02
C LEU A 101 11.82 7.16 6.35
N ARG A 102 10.93 6.56 7.14
CA ARG A 102 9.64 7.09 7.58
C ARG A 102 9.47 6.97 9.10
N PRO A 103 10.40 7.53 9.91
CA PRO A 103 10.37 7.41 11.37
C PRO A 103 9.19 8.12 12.04
N ASP A 104 8.55 9.08 11.36
CA ASP A 104 7.37 9.78 11.88
C ASP A 104 6.05 9.01 11.69
N ASP A 105 6.09 7.92 10.91
CA ASP A 105 4.96 7.01 10.71
C ASP A 105 4.96 5.86 11.73
N ILE A 106 3.79 5.27 11.91
CA ILE A 106 3.62 4.00 12.61
C ILE A 106 3.78 2.87 11.59
N ASN A 107 4.80 2.02 11.76
CA ASN A 107 5.16 1.00 10.76
C ASN A 107 4.97 -0.41 11.32
N LEU A 108 4.02 -1.18 10.76
CA LEU A 108 3.55 -2.45 11.32
C LEU A 108 3.79 -3.63 10.37
N GLU A 109 4.61 -4.59 10.82
CA GLU A 109 4.92 -5.80 10.05
C GLU A 109 3.91 -6.93 10.36
N ILE A 110 2.68 -6.73 9.91
CA ILE A 110 1.52 -7.59 10.15
C ILE A 110 0.64 -7.64 8.90
N GLY A 111 -0.23 -8.64 8.80
CA GLY A 111 -1.28 -8.67 7.79
C GLY A 111 -2.62 -8.17 8.33
N ILE A 112 -3.56 -7.89 7.42
CA ILE A 112 -4.94 -7.54 7.76
C ILE A 112 -5.89 -8.63 7.27
N SER A 113 -6.81 -9.07 8.13
CA SER A 113 -7.84 -10.07 7.82
C SER A 113 -9.15 -9.79 8.56
N ASP A 114 -10.18 -10.59 8.33
CA ASP A 114 -11.49 -10.49 8.98
C ASP A 114 -11.46 -10.72 10.52
N LYS A 115 -10.46 -11.46 11.02
CA LYS A 115 -10.28 -11.78 12.44
C LYS A 115 -8.82 -11.85 12.84
N GLU A 116 -8.55 -11.78 14.14
CA GLU A 116 -7.20 -12.04 14.66
C GLU A 116 -6.83 -13.51 14.40
N SER A 117 -5.70 -13.72 13.72
CA SER A 117 -5.26 -15.07 13.37
C SER A 117 -3.78 -15.13 13.05
N ARG A 118 -3.27 -16.35 12.93
CA ARG A 118 -1.94 -16.63 12.39
C ARG A 118 -2.11 -17.48 11.15
N MET A 119 -1.78 -16.93 9.99
CA MET A 119 -2.03 -17.57 8.69
C MET A 119 -0.75 -17.65 7.86
N PRO A 120 -0.71 -18.57 6.88
CA PRO A 120 0.40 -18.61 5.95
C PRO A 120 0.39 -17.41 4.99
N PHE A 121 1.57 -16.88 4.74
CA PHE A 121 1.87 -15.83 3.79
C PHE A 121 2.87 -16.35 2.76
N TYR A 122 2.57 -16.17 1.48
CA TYR A 122 3.32 -16.68 0.34
C TYR A 122 4.29 -15.60 -0.15
N LEU A 123 5.57 -15.94 -0.18
CA LEU A 123 6.65 -15.05 -0.62
C LEU A 123 7.09 -15.43 -2.03
N PHE A 124 7.14 -14.45 -2.92
CA PHE A 124 7.61 -14.59 -4.28
C PHE A 124 8.98 -13.93 -4.46
N GLU A 125 9.70 -14.34 -5.51
CA GLU A 125 10.93 -13.66 -5.93
C GLU A 125 10.63 -12.19 -6.30
N MET A 126 9.53 -11.99 -7.03
CA MET A 126 8.91 -10.69 -7.23
C MET A 126 8.10 -10.32 -5.99
N ARG A 127 8.73 -9.62 -5.04
CA ARG A 127 8.15 -9.27 -3.73
C ARG A 127 6.81 -8.53 -3.78
N ALA A 128 6.51 -7.82 -4.87
CA ALA A 128 5.22 -7.14 -5.05
C ALA A 128 4.06 -8.15 -5.02
N LEU A 129 4.27 -9.37 -5.52
CA LEU A 129 3.24 -10.43 -5.59
C LEU A 129 3.04 -11.19 -4.27
N ASN A 130 3.67 -10.77 -3.18
CA ASN A 130 3.52 -11.44 -1.90
C ASN A 130 2.08 -11.33 -1.41
N THR A 131 1.49 -12.45 -1.00
CA THR A 131 0.07 -12.48 -0.67
C THR A 131 -0.24 -13.56 0.37
N PHE A 132 -1.35 -13.42 1.09
CA PHE A 132 -1.94 -14.51 1.87
C PHE A 132 -3.10 -15.20 1.15
N SER A 133 -3.51 -14.66 0.00
CA SER A 133 -4.66 -15.15 -0.76
C SER A 133 -4.24 -16.23 -1.75
N GLU A 134 -4.99 -17.33 -1.80
CA GLU A 134 -4.80 -18.35 -2.84
C GLU A 134 -5.06 -17.80 -4.25
N LYS A 135 -6.00 -16.85 -4.38
CA LYS A 135 -6.25 -16.15 -5.65
C LYS A 135 -5.01 -15.37 -6.13
N GLY A 136 -4.30 -14.72 -5.22
CA GLY A 136 -3.07 -14.01 -5.55
C GLY A 136 -1.95 -14.97 -5.99
N VAL A 137 -1.87 -16.16 -5.37
CA VAL A 137 -0.94 -17.21 -5.81
C VAL A 137 -1.28 -17.71 -7.21
N GLU A 138 -2.56 -17.95 -7.49
CA GLU A 138 -3.03 -18.35 -8.82
C GLU A 138 -2.74 -17.27 -9.87
N TYR A 139 -3.00 -16.00 -9.54
CA TYR A 139 -2.69 -14.86 -10.39
C TYR A 139 -1.20 -14.79 -10.72
N ALA A 140 -0.32 -14.91 -9.72
CA ALA A 140 1.12 -14.90 -9.92
C ALA A 140 1.58 -16.02 -10.88
N LYS A 141 1.00 -17.22 -10.72
CA LYS A 141 1.30 -18.37 -11.57
C LYS A 141 0.79 -18.17 -13.00
N ARG A 142 -0.44 -17.72 -13.18
CA ARG A 142 -1.08 -17.55 -14.49
C ARG A 142 -0.44 -16.41 -15.30
N THR A 143 -0.17 -15.28 -14.65
CA THR A 143 0.26 -14.04 -15.31
C THR A 143 1.78 -14.00 -15.50
N PHE A 144 2.55 -14.51 -14.53
CA PHE A 144 4.02 -14.40 -14.53
C PHE A 144 4.75 -15.75 -14.60
N GLY A 145 4.03 -16.87 -14.51
CA GLY A 145 4.66 -18.20 -14.47
C GLY A 145 5.46 -18.45 -13.19
N LEU A 146 5.13 -17.75 -12.10
CA LEU A 146 5.88 -17.81 -10.84
C LEU A 146 5.13 -18.61 -9.78
N ASP A 147 5.85 -19.49 -9.09
CA ASP A 147 5.38 -20.16 -7.88
C ASP A 147 5.98 -19.49 -6.62
N PRO A 148 5.34 -19.61 -5.44
CA PRO A 148 5.90 -19.09 -4.20
C PRO A 148 7.27 -19.70 -3.89
N THR A 149 8.24 -18.84 -3.59
CA THR A 149 9.58 -19.24 -3.15
C THR A 149 9.59 -19.77 -1.71
N LYS A 150 8.68 -19.26 -0.87
CA LYS A 150 8.57 -19.63 0.54
C LYS A 150 7.16 -19.39 1.06
N LYS A 151 6.79 -20.14 2.11
CA LYS A 151 5.58 -19.94 2.92
C LYS A 151 6.00 -19.66 4.36
N VAL A 152 5.51 -18.58 4.96
CA VAL A 152 5.83 -18.16 6.34
C VAL A 152 4.55 -17.88 7.14
N MET A 153 4.58 -18.06 8.45
CA MET A 153 3.42 -17.76 9.30
C MET A 153 3.48 -16.31 9.80
N VAL A 154 2.49 -15.50 9.46
CA VAL A 154 2.38 -14.08 9.84
C VAL A 154 1.14 -13.88 10.71
N HIS A 155 1.17 -12.88 11.58
CA HIS A 155 0.02 -12.46 12.40
C HIS A 155 -0.87 -11.52 11.60
N PHE A 156 -2.17 -11.75 11.65
CA PHE A 156 -3.17 -10.94 11.01
C PHE A 156 -4.19 -10.41 12.02
N TYR A 157 -4.72 -9.22 11.74
CA TYR A 157 -5.67 -8.53 12.60
C TYR A 157 -6.77 -7.85 11.75
N PRO A 158 -7.98 -7.63 12.29
CA PRO A 158 -8.93 -6.72 11.68
C PRO A 158 -8.38 -5.31 11.58
N LEU A 159 -8.70 -4.60 10.48
CA LEU A 159 -8.29 -3.20 10.31
C LEU A 159 -8.81 -2.34 11.46
N SER A 160 -10.07 -2.56 11.88
CA SER A 160 -10.66 -1.90 13.05
C SER A 160 -9.79 -2.03 14.31
N ALA A 161 -9.30 -3.23 14.62
CA ALA A 161 -8.45 -3.46 15.80
C ALA A 161 -7.10 -2.73 15.71
N ILE A 162 -6.55 -2.60 14.50
CA ILE A 162 -5.33 -1.82 14.28
C ILE A 162 -5.61 -0.32 14.45
N LEU A 163 -6.72 0.18 13.90
CA LEU A 163 -7.11 1.57 14.05
C LEU A 163 -7.47 1.91 15.51
N ASP A 164 -8.11 1.01 16.26
CA ASP A 164 -8.39 1.17 17.68
C ASP A 164 -7.12 1.35 18.51
N LYS A 165 -6.06 0.65 18.14
CA LYS A 165 -4.80 0.63 18.89
C LYS A 165 -3.83 1.73 18.51
N TYR A 166 -3.77 2.08 17.23
CA TYR A 166 -2.68 2.90 16.68
C TYR A 166 -3.12 4.22 16.07
N LEU A 167 -4.41 4.43 15.76
CA LEU A 167 -4.86 5.74 15.28
C LEU A 167 -4.80 6.73 16.46
N PRO A 168 -4.07 7.86 16.33
CA PRO A 168 -4.00 8.83 17.42
C PRO A 168 -5.37 9.46 17.72
N ASP A 169 -5.65 9.70 19.00
CA ASP A 169 -6.93 10.27 19.43
C ASP A 169 -7.25 11.59 18.69
N GLY A 170 -8.50 11.70 18.24
CA GLY A 170 -8.99 12.89 17.51
C GLY A 170 -8.47 13.02 16.08
N LYS A 171 -7.75 12.03 15.54
CA LYS A 171 -7.37 12.01 14.12
C LYS A 171 -8.44 11.37 13.25
N ASN A 172 -8.79 12.10 12.18
CA ASN A 172 -9.53 11.54 11.06
C ASN A 172 -8.54 10.90 10.07
N ILE A 173 -9.02 9.93 9.30
CA ILE A 173 -8.26 9.33 8.21
C ILE A 173 -8.61 10.11 6.93
N ASP A 174 -7.63 10.77 6.33
CA ASP A 174 -7.83 11.47 5.06
C ASP A 174 -7.69 10.53 3.87
N PHE A 175 -6.84 9.50 3.99
CA PHE A 175 -6.60 8.53 2.93
C PHE A 175 -6.42 7.10 3.44
N LEU A 176 -7.11 6.15 2.83
CA LEU A 176 -6.89 4.71 3.01
C LEU A 176 -6.47 4.10 1.67
N SER A 177 -5.23 3.62 1.59
CA SER A 177 -4.72 2.82 0.48
C SER A 177 -4.82 1.34 0.86
N ILE A 178 -5.37 0.52 -0.03
CA ILE A 178 -5.41 -0.94 0.12
C ILE A 178 -4.90 -1.54 -1.19
N ASP A 179 -3.80 -2.28 -1.08
CA ASP A 179 -3.22 -3.07 -2.16
C ASP A 179 -2.61 -4.33 -1.53
N VAL A 180 -3.41 -5.38 -1.38
CA VAL A 180 -2.96 -6.63 -0.75
C VAL A 180 -3.06 -7.82 -1.70
N GLU A 181 -2.93 -7.54 -3.00
CA GLU A 181 -2.80 -8.54 -4.07
C GLU A 181 -3.93 -9.59 -4.01
N GLY A 182 -5.17 -9.11 -4.09
CA GLY A 182 -6.38 -9.94 -4.20
C GLY A 182 -7.07 -10.29 -2.88
N ALA A 183 -6.83 -9.50 -1.82
CA ALA A 183 -7.52 -9.61 -0.53
C ALA A 183 -8.11 -8.28 -0.02
N ASP A 184 -8.21 -7.28 -0.89
CA ASP A 184 -8.63 -5.92 -0.57
C ASP A 184 -10.02 -5.86 0.07
N GLU A 185 -10.93 -6.72 -0.41
CA GLU A 185 -12.27 -6.85 0.13
C GLU A 185 -12.26 -7.31 1.59
N VAL A 186 -11.36 -8.24 1.96
CA VAL A 186 -11.20 -8.71 3.35
C VAL A 186 -10.76 -7.55 4.24
N VAL A 187 -9.82 -6.73 3.77
CA VAL A 187 -9.35 -5.55 4.48
C VAL A 187 -10.50 -4.58 4.72
N LEU A 188 -11.25 -4.22 3.67
CA LEU A 188 -12.39 -3.31 3.76
C LEU A 188 -13.48 -3.82 4.73
N ARG A 189 -13.84 -5.10 4.64
CA ARG A 189 -14.88 -5.68 5.51
C ARG A 189 -14.45 -5.80 6.97
N SER A 190 -13.14 -5.77 7.26
CA SER A 190 -12.61 -5.81 8.62
C SER A 190 -12.60 -4.45 9.34
N ASN A 191 -12.95 -3.36 8.64
CA ASN A 191 -13.04 -2.02 9.22
C ASN A 191 -14.37 -1.79 9.96
N ASN A 192 -14.35 -0.90 10.95
CA ASN A 192 -15.56 -0.37 11.56
C ASN A 192 -15.97 0.93 10.84
N TRP A 193 -16.89 0.83 9.89
CA TRP A 193 -17.34 1.95 9.05
C TRP A 193 -18.22 2.97 9.76
N GLU A 194 -18.72 2.67 10.96
CA GLU A 194 -19.40 3.68 11.79
C GLU A 194 -18.40 4.63 12.45
N LYS A 195 -17.22 4.10 12.83
CA LYS A 195 -16.17 4.82 13.56
C LYS A 195 -15.10 5.42 12.64
N TYR A 196 -14.59 4.63 11.70
CA TYR A 196 -13.46 4.99 10.84
C TYR A 196 -13.93 5.17 9.40
N LYS A 197 -14.05 6.44 9.01
CA LYS A 197 -14.53 6.85 7.69
C LYS A 197 -13.45 7.66 6.96
N PRO A 198 -12.50 6.99 6.29
CA PRO A 198 -11.50 7.65 5.46
C PRO A 198 -12.16 8.61 4.46
N ARG A 199 -11.61 9.81 4.24
CA ARG A 199 -12.18 10.73 3.24
C ARG A 199 -12.03 10.21 1.83
N VAL A 200 -10.86 9.63 1.52
CA VAL A 200 -10.57 8.98 0.23
C VAL A 200 -10.13 7.55 0.48
N ILE A 201 -10.63 6.62 -0.33
CA ILE A 201 -10.21 5.22 -0.36
C ILE A 201 -9.63 4.94 -1.75
N CYS A 202 -8.49 4.27 -1.80
CA CYS A 202 -7.95 3.66 -3.01
C CYS A 202 -7.85 2.15 -2.79
N ILE A 203 -8.45 1.38 -3.69
CA ILE A 203 -8.42 -0.10 -3.68
C ILE A 203 -8.01 -0.63 -5.05
N GLU A 204 -7.47 -1.84 -5.11
CA GLU A 204 -7.22 -2.51 -6.37
C GLU A 204 -8.36 -3.43 -6.82
N TYR A 205 -8.62 -3.44 -8.12
CA TYR A 205 -9.46 -4.45 -8.76
C TYR A 205 -8.84 -4.88 -10.10
N HIS A 206 -8.56 -6.18 -10.23
CA HIS A 206 -7.84 -6.78 -11.37
C HIS A 206 -8.79 -7.36 -12.42
N GLY A 207 -9.73 -6.55 -12.89
CA GLY A 207 -10.69 -6.89 -13.94
C GLY A 207 -11.10 -5.65 -14.75
N ASP A 208 -12.01 -5.84 -15.70
CA ASP A 208 -12.52 -4.75 -16.52
C ASP A 208 -13.32 -3.76 -15.67
N PHE A 209 -13.32 -2.48 -16.05
CA PHE A 209 -13.97 -1.45 -15.24
C PHE A 209 -15.48 -1.63 -15.19
N GLU A 210 -16.10 -2.04 -16.30
CA GLU A 210 -17.52 -2.35 -16.41
C GLU A 210 -17.91 -3.50 -15.47
N GLU A 211 -17.04 -4.52 -15.36
CA GLU A 211 -17.21 -5.61 -14.39
C GLU A 211 -17.12 -5.07 -12.97
N PHE A 212 -16.10 -4.26 -12.68
CA PHE A 212 -15.92 -3.66 -11.36
C PHE A 212 -17.12 -2.83 -10.91
N GLN A 213 -17.71 -2.02 -11.80
CA GLN A 213 -18.90 -1.21 -11.49
C GLN A 213 -20.11 -2.04 -11.05
N THR A 214 -20.19 -3.31 -11.47
CA THR A 214 -21.25 -4.24 -11.08
C THR A 214 -20.86 -5.17 -9.92
N SER A 215 -19.62 -5.11 -9.45
CA SER A 215 -19.11 -5.96 -8.38
C SER A 215 -19.75 -5.64 -7.02
N GLU A 216 -19.79 -6.65 -6.15
CA GLU A 216 -20.23 -6.49 -4.75
C GLU A 216 -19.40 -5.44 -4.01
N LEU A 217 -18.11 -5.34 -4.32
CA LEU A 217 -17.19 -4.39 -3.72
C LEU A 217 -17.54 -2.93 -4.06
N PHE A 218 -17.85 -2.66 -5.33
CA PHE A 218 -18.30 -1.33 -5.75
C PHE A 218 -19.62 -0.94 -5.08
N GLN A 219 -20.58 -1.87 -5.01
CA GLN A 219 -21.86 -1.64 -4.34
C GLN A 219 -21.69 -1.46 -2.82
N PHE A 220 -20.78 -2.20 -2.21
CA PHE A 220 -20.46 -2.07 -0.79
C PHE A 220 -20.00 -0.64 -0.46
N LEU A 221 -19.03 -0.10 -1.20
CA LEU A 221 -18.55 1.28 -1.00
C LEU A 221 -19.66 2.30 -1.26
N LYS A 222 -20.47 2.12 -2.31
CA LYS A 222 -21.60 3.00 -2.61
C LYS A 222 -22.62 3.03 -1.46
N ASN A 223 -22.92 1.88 -0.87
CA ASN A 223 -23.82 1.78 0.29
C ASN A 223 -23.27 2.45 1.55
N LEU A 224 -21.94 2.62 1.63
CA LEU A 224 -21.25 3.40 2.66
C LEU A 224 -21.15 4.90 2.32
N ASN A 225 -21.87 5.38 1.31
CA ASN A 225 -21.86 6.76 0.81
C ASN A 225 -20.54 7.19 0.16
N TYR A 226 -19.76 6.23 -0.36
CA TYR A 226 -18.57 6.52 -1.15
C TYR A 226 -18.89 6.58 -2.63
N HIS A 227 -18.40 7.64 -3.30
CA HIS A 227 -18.58 7.86 -4.73
C HIS A 227 -17.29 7.61 -5.48
N PHE A 228 -17.39 6.92 -6.61
CA PHE A 228 -16.25 6.71 -7.51
C PHE A 228 -15.73 8.05 -8.04
N ALA A 229 -14.41 8.24 -7.98
CA ALA A 229 -13.74 9.49 -8.30
C ALA A 229 -12.84 9.37 -9.53
N ALA A 230 -12.01 8.33 -9.58
CA ALA A 230 -10.99 8.15 -10.60
C ALA A 230 -10.50 6.70 -10.66
N LYS A 231 -9.86 6.33 -11.78
CA LYS A 231 -9.15 5.07 -11.97
C LYS A 231 -7.82 5.34 -12.66
N THR A 232 -6.76 4.67 -12.20
CA THR A 232 -5.50 4.54 -12.92
C THR A 232 -4.99 3.12 -12.74
N GLY A 233 -4.63 2.44 -13.84
CA GLY A 233 -4.25 1.03 -13.75
C GLY A 233 -5.32 0.17 -13.06
N PRO A 234 -4.95 -0.71 -12.11
CA PRO A 234 -5.88 -1.49 -11.29
C PRO A 234 -6.49 -0.68 -10.12
N SER A 235 -6.00 0.53 -9.85
CA SER A 235 -6.36 1.32 -8.69
C SER A 235 -7.62 2.15 -8.94
N HIS A 236 -8.57 2.08 -8.01
CA HIS A 236 -9.86 2.76 -8.06
C HIS A 236 -10.05 3.64 -6.83
N PHE A 237 -10.32 4.92 -7.08
CA PHE A 237 -10.49 5.93 -6.04
C PHE A 237 -11.95 6.19 -5.75
N PHE A 238 -12.27 6.28 -4.47
CA PHE A 238 -13.58 6.67 -3.98
C PHE A 238 -13.43 7.78 -2.94
N TYR A 239 -14.38 8.71 -2.90
CA TYR A 239 -14.45 9.75 -1.89
C TYR A 239 -15.76 9.65 -1.12
N LEU A 240 -15.72 9.95 0.17
CA LEU A 240 -16.91 10.03 1.02
C LEU A 240 -17.70 11.29 0.64
N ALA A 241 -18.98 11.16 0.29
CA ALA A 241 -19.85 12.32 0.07
C ALA A 241 -20.21 13.01 1.39
N ASP A 242 -20.33 14.34 1.31
CA ASP A 242 -20.80 15.21 2.39
C ASP A 242 -22.29 14.99 2.73
#